data_AF-M0QNG1-F1
#
_entry.id   AF-M0QNG1-F1
#
_cell.length_a   1.000
_cell.length_b   1.000
_cell.length_c   1.000
_cell.angle_alpha   90.00
_cell.angle_beta   90.00
_cell.angle_gamma   90.00
#
_symmetry.space_group_name_H-M   'P 1'
#
loop_
_entity.id
_entity.type
_entity.pdbx_description
1 polymer ?
#
loop_
_entity_poly.entity_id
_entity_poly.type
_entity_poly.pdbx_seq_one_letter_code
_entity_poly.pdbx_strand_id
1 'polypeptide(L)'
;MRPTPYAENMRQQAKEFRPGPDASEMSWGTGLTPPGLEDAPPSEGGRYHGKAPKLDSETADGLRSVADELAQRRALRNRPGPS
;
A
#
# COMPACT_ATOMS: atom_id res chain seq x y z
N MET A 1 -5.66 36.64 -5.88
CA MET A 1 -5.47 36.02 -4.54
C MET A 1 -4.11 35.33 -4.58
N ARG A 2 -3.16 35.68 -3.69
CA ARG A 2 -1.85 35.00 -3.67
C ARG A 2 -2.02 33.62 -3.04
N PRO A 3 -1.38 32.56 -3.57
CA PRO A 3 -1.37 31.26 -2.91
C PRO A 3 -0.75 31.37 -1.52
N THR A 4 -1.23 30.55 -0.58
CA THR A 4 -0.64 30.51 0.76
C THR A 4 0.76 29.89 0.68
N PRO A 5 1.68 30.24 1.60
CA PRO A 5 3.02 29.63 1.67
C PRO A 5 2.96 28.09 1.72
N TYR A 6 1.90 27.57 2.34
CA TYR A 6 1.58 26.15 2.38
C TYR A 6 1.29 25.54 0.99
N ALA A 7 0.46 26.21 0.18
CA ALA A 7 0.15 25.76 -1.17
C ALA A 7 1.36 25.83 -2.11
N GLU A 8 2.28 26.77 -1.88
CA GLU A 8 3.56 26.83 -2.59
C GLU A 8 4.48 25.66 -2.22
N ASN A 9 4.59 25.34 -0.93
CA ASN A 9 5.38 24.20 -0.46
C ASN A 9 4.86 22.87 -1.05
N MET A 10 3.54 22.66 -1.01
CA MET A 10 2.90 21.49 -1.64
C MET A 10 3.21 21.36 -3.13
N ARG A 11 3.16 22.49 -3.86
CA ARG A 11 3.51 22.52 -5.29
C ARG A 11 4.97 22.19 -5.55
N GLN A 12 5.87 22.60 -4.67
CA GLN A 12 7.29 22.32 -4.82
C GLN A 12 7.58 20.84 -4.57
N GLN A 13 7.05 20.28 -3.48
CA GLN A 13 7.22 18.85 -3.17
C GLN A 13 6.62 17.94 -4.25
N ALA A 14 5.47 18.29 -4.81
CA ALA A 14 4.86 17.53 -5.90
C ALA A 14 5.74 17.46 -7.17
N LYS A 15 6.54 18.50 -7.45
CA LYS A 15 7.47 18.50 -8.60
C LYS A 15 8.70 17.63 -8.36
N GLU A 16 9.16 17.61 -7.12
CA GLU A 16 10.34 16.86 -6.67
C GLU A 16 10.02 15.39 -6.42
N PHE A 17 8.75 15.05 -6.19
CA PHE A 17 8.31 13.69 -5.97
C PHE A 17 8.66 12.78 -7.16
N ARG A 18 9.27 11.64 -6.83
CA ARG A 18 9.61 10.57 -7.78
C ARG A 18 9.04 9.27 -7.22
N PRO A 19 7.92 8.77 -7.76
CA PRO A 19 7.35 7.52 -7.28
C PRO A 19 8.30 6.35 -7.55
N GLY A 20 8.32 5.38 -6.64
CA GLY A 20 9.04 4.12 -6.85
C GLY A 20 8.47 3.34 -8.05
N PRO A 21 9.21 2.36 -8.59
CA PRO A 21 8.82 1.63 -9.81
C PRO A 21 7.46 0.92 -9.69
N ASP A 22 7.08 0.52 -8.47
CA ASP A 22 5.80 -0.14 -8.20
C ASP A 22 4.70 0.82 -7.75
N ALA A 23 4.98 2.12 -7.64
CA ALA A 23 4.02 3.08 -7.11
C ALA A 23 3.07 3.55 -8.21
N SER A 24 1.85 3.00 -8.16
CA SER A 24 0.71 3.38 -8.99
C SER A 24 -0.51 3.63 -8.10
N GLU A 25 -1.55 4.26 -8.66
CA GLU A 25 -2.85 4.42 -7.99
C GLU A 25 -3.47 3.07 -7.56
N MET A 26 -3.07 1.98 -8.22
CA MET A 26 -3.52 0.61 -7.95
C MET A 26 -2.48 -0.22 -7.17
N SER A 27 -1.41 0.42 -6.68
CA SER A 27 -0.35 -0.28 -5.96
C SER A 27 -0.70 -0.54 -4.51
N TRP A 28 -0.36 -1.76 -4.06
CA TRP A 28 -0.46 -2.18 -2.65
C TRP A 28 0.87 -1.97 -1.88
N GLY A 29 1.89 -1.40 -2.53
CA GLY A 29 3.19 -1.08 -1.93
C GLY A 29 3.16 0.20 -1.08
N THR A 30 4.35 0.71 -0.75
CA THR A 30 4.55 1.96 0.04
C THR A 30 3.75 3.14 -0.52
N GLY A 31 3.43 3.13 -1.82
CA GLY A 31 2.51 4.04 -2.48
C GLY A 31 3.16 5.36 -2.89
N LEU A 32 2.32 6.34 -3.22
CA LEU A 32 2.75 7.65 -3.73
C LEU A 32 3.04 8.68 -2.64
N THR A 33 3.20 8.27 -1.37
CA THR A 33 3.45 9.23 -0.28
C THR A 33 4.81 9.91 -0.49
N PRO A 34 4.88 11.25 -0.52
CA PRO A 34 6.17 11.94 -0.59
C PRO A 34 7.05 11.66 0.63
N PRO A 35 8.38 11.58 0.46
CA PRO A 35 9.30 11.41 1.58
C PRO A 35 9.11 12.50 2.64
N GLY A 36 9.01 12.10 3.91
CA GLY A 36 8.79 13.00 5.04
C GLY A 36 7.32 13.31 5.35
N LEU A 37 6.37 12.74 4.59
CA LEU A 37 4.93 12.87 4.82
C LEU A 37 4.25 11.53 5.19
N GLU A 38 5.03 10.51 5.56
CA GLU A 38 4.54 9.16 5.87
C GLU A 38 3.52 9.15 7.02
N ASP A 39 3.76 10.01 8.02
CA ASP A 39 2.93 10.15 9.22
C ASP A 39 2.05 11.41 9.20
N ALA A 40 2.14 12.23 8.15
CA ALA A 40 1.36 13.46 8.03
C ALA A 40 -0.13 13.13 7.81
N PRO A 41 -1.06 13.97 8.30
CA PRO A 41 -2.48 13.79 8.00
C PRO A 41 -2.76 13.97 6.49
N PRO A 42 -3.85 13.39 5.95
CA PRO A 42 -4.18 13.53 4.53
C PRO A 42 -4.36 14.98 4.06
N SER A 43 -4.80 15.89 4.95
CA SER A 43 -4.89 17.32 4.65
C SER A 43 -3.54 17.98 4.38
N GLU A 44 -2.46 17.36 4.87
CA GLU A 44 -1.06 17.77 4.76
C GLU A 44 -0.25 17.00 3.72
N GLY A 45 -0.93 16.23 2.87
CA GLY A 45 -0.28 15.50 1.78
C GLY A 45 0.25 14.14 2.19
N GLY A 46 0.02 13.72 3.43
CA GLY A 46 0.17 12.34 3.85
C GLY A 46 -0.93 11.43 3.32
N ARG A 47 -0.87 10.14 3.65
CA ARG A 47 -1.77 9.13 3.08
C ARG A 47 -2.95 8.83 4.00
N TYR A 48 -4.09 8.49 3.40
CA TYR A 48 -5.16 7.81 4.12
C TYR A 48 -4.67 6.45 4.59
N HIS A 49 -4.40 6.34 5.88
CA HIS A 49 -4.16 5.06 6.53
C HIS A 49 -5.50 4.36 6.73
N GLY A 50 -5.56 3.07 6.39
CA GLY A 50 -6.72 2.26 6.72
C GLY A 50 -6.95 2.29 8.23
N LYS A 51 -8.19 2.48 8.67
CA LYS A 51 -8.55 2.41 10.10
C LYS A 51 -8.54 0.97 10.65
N ALA A 52 -8.13 0.01 9.83
CA ALA A 52 -8.02 -1.37 10.25
C ALA A 52 -6.99 -1.45 11.38
N PRO A 53 -7.31 -2.13 12.49
CA PRO A 53 -6.32 -2.40 13.53
C PRO A 53 -5.14 -3.16 12.93
N LYS A 54 -3.93 -2.85 13.40
CA LYS A 54 -2.76 -3.65 13.04
C LYS A 54 -3.00 -5.08 13.55
N LEU A 55 -2.80 -6.05 12.67
CA LEU A 55 -2.79 -7.46 13.06
C LEU A 55 -1.52 -7.74 13.85
N ASP A 56 -1.63 -8.48 14.95
CA ASP A 56 -0.47 -9.06 15.61
C ASP A 56 0.18 -10.13 14.70
N SER A 57 1.44 -10.46 15.01
CA SER A 57 2.23 -11.39 14.20
C SER A 57 1.61 -12.79 14.15
N GLU A 58 1.05 -13.26 15.26
CA GLU A 58 0.45 -14.60 15.36
C GLU A 58 -0.76 -14.72 14.42
N THR A 59 -1.65 -13.73 14.44
CA THR A 59 -2.81 -13.68 13.55
C THR A 59 -2.39 -13.56 12.09
N ALA A 60 -1.37 -12.74 11.79
CA ALA A 60 -0.86 -12.58 10.43
C ALA A 60 -0.27 -13.89 9.87
N ASP A 61 0.50 -14.60 10.68
CA ASP A 61 1.09 -15.90 10.31
C ASP A 61 0.02 -16.97 10.11
N GLY A 62 -0.99 -17.01 10.99
CA GLY A 62 -2.12 -17.92 10.85
C GLY A 62 -2.91 -17.70 9.56
N LEU A 63 -3.21 -16.45 9.22
CA LEU A 63 -3.90 -16.11 7.96
C LEU A 63 -3.07 -16.50 6.72
N ARG A 64 -1.75 -16.32 6.77
CA ARG A 64 -0.84 -16.73 5.70
C ARG A 64 -0.84 -18.26 5.53
N SER A 65 -0.78 -19.01 6.62
CA SER A 65 -0.87 -20.48 6.58
C SER A 65 -2.17 -20.97 5.93
N VAL A 66 -3.31 -20.36 6.27
CA VAL A 66 -4.61 -20.72 5.66
C VAL A 66 -4.61 -20.41 4.16
N ALA A 67 -4.04 -19.28 3.74
CA ALA A 67 -3.94 -18.93 2.33
C ALA A 67 -3.11 -19.97 1.55
N ASP A 68 -1.98 -20.41 2.12
CA ASP A 68 -1.11 -21.42 1.51
C ASP A 68 -1.81 -22.77 1.39
N GLU A 69 -2.54 -23.20 2.42
CA GLU A 69 -3.35 -24.42 2.39
C GLU A 69 -4.41 -24.38 1.27
N LEU A 70 -5.14 -23.26 1.16
CA LEU A 70 -6.14 -23.08 0.10
C LEU A 70 -5.50 -23.10 -1.30
N ALA A 71 -4.32 -22.52 -1.46
CA ALA A 71 -3.56 -22.56 -2.71
C ALA A 71 -3.17 -24.00 -3.07
N GLN A 72 -2.68 -24.79 -2.11
CA GLN A 72 -2.34 -26.20 -2.32
C GLN A 72 -3.57 -27.04 -2.71
N ARG A 73 -4.70 -26.85 -2.02
CA ARG A 73 -5.97 -27.54 -2.35
C ARG A 73 -6.44 -27.24 -3.77
N ARG A 74 -6.34 -25.97 -4.20
CA ARG A 74 -6.66 -25.57 -5.59
C ARG A 74 -5.72 -26.22 -6.59
N ALA A 75 -4.42 -26.26 -6.30
CA ALA A 75 -3.43 -26.89 -7.17
C ALA A 75 -3.68 -28.39 -7.34
N LEU A 76 -4.03 -29.10 -6.25
CA LEU A 76 -4.39 -30.52 -6.29
C LEU A 76 -5.65 -30.78 -7.12
N ARG A 77 -6.69 -29.97 -6.94
CA ARG A 77 -7.95 -30.08 -7.69
C ARG A 77 -7.75 -29.90 -9.20
N ASN A 78 -6.83 -29.03 -9.60
CA ASN A 78 -6.62 -28.67 -10.99
C ASN A 78 -5.56 -29.53 -11.69
N ARG A 79 -5.08 -30.63 -11.07
CA ARG A 79 -4.15 -31.54 -11.75
C ARG A 79 -4.88 -32.29 -12.86
N PRO A 80 -4.39 -32.27 -14.11
CA PRO A 80 -4.94 -33.12 -15.16
C PRO A 80 -4.71 -34.59 -14.77
N GLY A 81 -5.74 -35.42 -14.95
CA GLY A 81 -5.65 -36.86 -14.71
C GLY A 81 -4.64 -37.52 -15.67
N PRO A 82 -4.11 -38.71 -15.31
CA PRO A 82 -3.21 -39.43 -16.21
C PRO A 82 -3.95 -39.74 -17.51
N SER A 83 -3.33 -39.36 -18.64
CA SER A 83 -3.78 -39.67 -20.00
C SER A 83 -3.57 -41.13 -20.35
#